data_AF-A0A0M9EQ00-F1
#
_entry.id   AF-A0A0M9EQ00-F1
#
_cell.length_a   1.000
_cell.length_b   1.000
_cell.length_c   1.000
_cell.angle_alpha   90.00
_cell.angle_beta   90.00
_cell.angle_gamma   90.00
#
_symmetry.space_group_name_H-M   'P 1'
#
loop_
_entity.id
_entity.type
_entity.pdbx_description
1 polymer ?
#
loop_
_entity_poly.entity_id
_entity_poly.type
_entity_poly.pdbx_seq_one_letter_code
_entity_poly.pdbx_strand_id
1 'polypeptide(L)'
;MGNFHESSSNIWLEDGHILHAECGDGEGGSVESTLDLDYYIGNNDGSFEWGGEGFSGSASDVSFELEGDDGNPILRAVLNPIDGDPVEADLNLAERIGNDSGTLIFPA
;
A
#
# COMPACT_ATOMS: atom_id res chain seq x y z
N MET A 1 -6.34 -10.68 12.38
CA MET A 1 -5.30 -9.97 11.62
C MET A 1 -5.60 -8.50 11.81
N GLY A 2 -4.65 -7.76 12.39
CA GLY A 2 -4.76 -6.31 12.55
C GLY A 2 -4.20 -5.61 11.31
N ASN A 3 -4.53 -4.33 11.15
CA ASN A 3 -3.98 -3.50 10.10
C ASN A 3 -2.46 -3.39 10.31
N PHE A 4 -1.66 -3.51 9.25
CA PHE A 4 -0.20 -3.54 9.41
C PHE A 4 0.35 -2.29 10.13
N HIS A 5 -0.18 -1.10 9.81
CA HIS A 5 0.31 0.19 10.28
C HIS A 5 0.19 0.39 11.80
N GLU A 6 -0.79 -0.24 12.45
CA GLU A 6 -0.98 -0.16 13.91
C GLU A 6 0.13 -0.89 14.69
N SER A 7 0.79 -1.85 14.04
CA SER A 7 1.83 -2.71 14.62
C SER A 7 3.18 -2.56 13.93
N SER A 8 3.36 -1.50 13.14
CA SER A 8 4.58 -1.25 12.37
C SER A 8 5.07 0.19 12.54
N SER A 9 6.37 0.40 12.31
CA SER A 9 7.02 1.70 12.29
C SER A 9 7.85 1.88 11.02
N ASN A 10 8.37 3.10 10.78
CA ASN A 10 9.20 3.42 9.62
C ASN A 10 8.56 2.95 8.30
N ILE A 11 7.30 3.34 8.08
CA ILE A 11 6.52 2.96 6.91
C ILE A 11 6.77 3.97 5.78
N TRP A 12 7.22 3.50 4.62
CA TRP A 12 7.49 4.35 3.46
C TRP A 12 7.41 3.57 2.14
N LEU A 13 7.37 4.28 1.01
CA LEU A 13 7.41 3.71 -0.33
C LEU A 13 8.77 3.92 -0.99
N GLU A 14 9.33 2.85 -1.52
CA GLU A 14 10.43 2.85 -2.47
C GLU A 14 9.89 2.68 -3.90
N ASP A 15 10.44 3.44 -4.84
CA ASP A 15 10.05 3.44 -6.26
C ASP A 15 8.54 3.57 -6.54
N GLY A 16 7.78 4.10 -5.57
CA GLY A 16 6.33 4.32 -5.67
C GLY A 16 5.46 3.07 -5.56
N HIS A 17 6.03 1.87 -5.36
CA HIS A 17 5.24 0.62 -5.31
C HIS A 17 5.79 -0.43 -4.35
N ILE A 18 7.02 -0.29 -3.84
CA ILE A 18 7.56 -1.21 -2.85
C ILE A 18 7.30 -0.61 -1.47
N LEU A 19 6.37 -1.18 -0.72
CA LEU A 19 6.05 -0.79 0.65
C LEU A 19 7.10 -1.37 1.60
N HIS A 20 7.73 -0.51 2.40
CA HIS A 20 8.66 -0.87 3.45
C HIS A 20 8.03 -0.59 4.81
N ALA A 21 8.27 -1.47 5.79
CA ALA A 21 7.90 -1.24 7.19
C ALA A 21 8.76 -2.07 8.15
N GLU A 22 8.98 -1.56 9.36
CA GLU A 22 9.43 -2.36 10.50
C GLU A 22 8.21 -2.92 11.23
N CYS A 23 7.92 -4.20 11.02
CA CYS A 23 6.73 -4.87 11.51
C CYS A 23 6.98 -5.58 12.83
N GLY A 24 6.12 -5.41 13.83
CA GLY A 24 6.21 -6.14 15.09
C GLY A 24 6.07 -7.64 14.91
N ASP A 25 6.94 -8.42 15.58
CA ASP A 25 6.99 -9.89 15.47
C ASP A 25 6.00 -10.63 16.42
N GLY A 26 5.41 -9.90 17.37
CA GLY A 26 4.52 -10.45 18.41
C GLY A 26 5.24 -10.94 19.68
N GLU A 27 6.58 -10.90 19.71
CA GLU A 27 7.42 -11.26 20.86
C GLU A 27 8.07 -10.04 21.52
N GLY A 28 7.77 -8.84 21.03
CA GLY A 28 8.29 -7.56 21.52
C GLY A 28 9.46 -7.03 20.69
N GLY A 29 9.83 -7.69 19.60
CA GLY A 29 10.75 -7.22 18.58
C GLY A 29 10.04 -6.68 17.34
N SER A 30 10.84 -6.26 16.36
CA SER A 30 10.39 -5.88 15.02
C SER A 30 11.31 -6.47 13.95
N VAL A 31 10.74 -6.69 12.77
CA VAL A 31 11.40 -7.24 11.59
C VAL A 31 11.19 -6.27 10.43
N GLU A 32 12.25 -5.95 9.71
CA GLU A 32 12.13 -5.20 8.45
C GLU A 32 11.45 -6.08 7.41
N SER A 33 10.35 -5.59 6.85
CA SER A 33 9.58 -6.30 5.84
C SER A 33 9.25 -5.36 4.68
N THR A 34 9.21 -5.96 3.49
CA THR A 34 8.80 -5.28 2.27
C THR A 34 7.64 -6.01 1.60
N LEU A 35 6.81 -5.27 0.88
CA LEU A 35 5.75 -5.81 0.05
C LEU A 35 5.66 -5.00 -1.24
N ASP A 36 5.84 -5.65 -2.37
CA ASP A 36 5.63 -5.03 -3.67
C ASP A 36 4.12 -5.00 -3.98
N LEU A 37 3.58 -3.77 -4.02
CA LEU A 37 2.18 -3.48 -4.21
C LEU A 37 1.70 -3.77 -5.64
N ASP A 38 2.60 -3.77 -6.63
CA ASP A 38 2.23 -4.06 -8.01
C ASP A 38 1.78 -5.52 -8.19
N TYR A 39 2.08 -6.43 -7.26
CA TYR A 39 1.53 -7.79 -7.29
C TYR A 39 0.07 -7.88 -6.81
N TYR A 40 -0.47 -6.84 -6.21
CA TYR A 40 -1.78 -6.89 -5.53
C TYR A 40 -2.72 -5.74 -5.90
N ILE A 41 -2.19 -4.67 -6.51
CA ILE A 41 -2.92 -3.47 -6.86
C ILE A 41 -2.77 -3.23 -8.36
N GLY A 42 -3.91 -3.13 -9.04
CA GLY A 42 -4.00 -2.71 -10.43
C GLY A 42 -4.61 -1.33 -10.58
N ASN A 43 -4.58 -0.82 -11.80
CA ASN A 43 -5.35 0.34 -12.24
C ASN A 43 -6.52 -0.15 -13.11
N ASN A 44 -7.75 -0.01 -12.62
CA ASN A 44 -8.97 -0.32 -13.33
C ASN A 44 -9.67 0.99 -13.74
N ASP A 45 -9.40 1.42 -14.96
CA ASP A 45 -9.99 2.60 -15.61
C ASP A 45 -9.90 3.89 -14.75
N GLY A 46 -8.70 4.15 -14.20
CA GLY A 46 -8.43 5.34 -13.39
C GLY A 46 -8.73 5.17 -11.90
N SER A 47 -9.03 3.95 -11.45
CA SER A 47 -9.24 3.62 -10.03
C SER A 47 -8.30 2.50 -9.57
N PHE A 48 -7.84 2.55 -8.32
CA PHE A 48 -7.12 1.43 -7.74
C PHE A 48 -8.01 0.19 -7.60
N GLU A 49 -7.46 -0.99 -7.90
CA GLU A 49 -8.17 -2.27 -7.79
C GLU A 49 -7.34 -3.30 -7.02
N TRP A 50 -7.86 -3.75 -5.87
CA TRP A 50 -7.31 -4.90 -5.15
C TRP A 50 -7.47 -6.19 -5.95
N GLY A 51 -6.41 -7.00 -6.03
CA GLY A 51 -6.37 -8.23 -6.81
C GLY A 51 -6.05 -8.01 -8.29
N GLY A 52 -5.89 -6.75 -8.72
CA GLY A 52 -5.23 -6.42 -9.98
C GLY A 52 -3.70 -6.48 -9.84
N GLU A 53 -3.01 -6.03 -10.88
CA GLU A 53 -1.54 -5.98 -10.91
C GLU A 53 -1.03 -4.76 -11.68
N GLY A 54 0.18 -4.31 -11.34
CA GLY A 54 0.98 -3.36 -12.10
C GLY A 54 0.40 -1.95 -12.18
N PHE A 55 -0.29 -1.45 -11.13
CA PHE A 55 -0.83 -0.09 -11.14
C PHE A 55 0.24 0.95 -11.47
N SER A 56 1.46 0.78 -10.93
CA SER A 56 2.54 1.76 -11.04
C SER A 56 2.94 2.02 -12.49
N GLY A 57 2.83 1.02 -13.36
CA GLY A 57 3.15 1.11 -14.79
C GLY A 57 2.24 2.06 -15.58
N SER A 58 1.10 2.46 -15.00
CA SER A 58 0.14 3.40 -15.59
C SER A 58 -0.18 4.57 -14.65
N ALA A 59 0.63 4.77 -13.60
CA ALA A 59 0.46 5.81 -12.61
C ALA A 59 1.54 6.88 -12.70
N SER A 60 1.23 8.08 -12.21
CA SER A 60 2.19 9.17 -11.97
C SER A 60 1.93 9.82 -10.62
N ASP A 61 2.91 10.58 -10.13
CA ASP A 61 2.83 11.30 -8.85
C ASP A 61 2.41 10.42 -7.66
N VAL A 62 2.94 9.18 -7.64
CA VAL A 62 2.66 8.23 -6.58
C VAL A 62 3.25 8.72 -5.26
N SER A 63 2.41 8.77 -4.22
CA SER A 63 2.79 9.23 -2.88
C SER A 63 2.09 8.42 -1.80
N PHE A 64 2.64 8.46 -0.59
CA PHE A 64 2.14 7.74 0.56
C PHE A 64 2.19 8.62 1.80
N GLU A 65 1.09 8.67 2.54
CA GLU A 65 0.98 9.43 3.79
C GLU A 65 0.17 8.65 4.83
N LEU A 66 0.47 8.87 6.11
CA LEU A 66 -0.36 8.42 7.23
C LEU A 66 -1.32 9.55 7.59
N GLU A 67 -2.62 9.33 7.43
CA GLU A 67 -3.65 10.37 7.52
C GLU A 67 -4.72 10.10 8.59
N GLY A 68 -5.22 11.18 9.20
CA GLY A 68 -6.25 11.13 10.24
C GLY A 68 -5.73 10.73 11.62
N ASP A 69 -6.62 10.70 12.61
CA ASP A 69 -6.26 10.46 14.02
C ASP A 69 -5.73 9.03 14.25
N ASP A 70 -6.22 8.07 13.47
CA ASP A 70 -5.79 6.67 13.52
C ASP A 70 -4.55 6.38 12.64
N GLY A 71 -4.07 7.37 11.87
CA GLY A 71 -2.88 7.22 11.03
C GLY A 71 -3.08 6.26 9.85
N ASN A 72 -4.21 6.37 9.15
CA ASN A 72 -4.54 5.50 8.02
C ASN A 72 -3.47 5.59 6.91
N PRO A 73 -2.92 4.47 6.42
CA PRO A 73 -1.87 4.43 5.40
C PRO A 73 -2.46 4.62 3.99
N ILE A 74 -2.53 5.87 3.53
CA ILE A 74 -3.13 6.24 2.25
C ILE A 74 -2.07 6.25 1.14
N LEU A 75 -2.29 5.44 0.11
CA LEU A 75 -1.61 5.51 -1.17
C LEU A 75 -2.37 6.46 -2.08
N ARG A 76 -1.68 7.40 -2.74
CA ARG A 76 -2.26 8.31 -3.74
C ARG A 76 -1.47 8.26 -5.03
N ALA A 77 -2.16 8.38 -6.16
CA ALA A 77 -1.54 8.52 -7.46
C ALA A 77 -2.48 9.18 -8.47
N VAL A 78 -1.92 9.65 -9.58
CA VAL A 78 -2.68 9.97 -10.79
C VAL A 78 -2.66 8.74 -11.69
N LEU A 79 -3.83 8.14 -11.94
CA LEU A 79 -4.00 6.90 -12.71
C LEU A 79 -4.51 7.20 -14.12
N ASN A 80 -3.93 6.55 -15.13
CA ASN A 80 -4.38 6.68 -16.53
C ASN A 80 -5.51 5.69 -16.82
N PRO A 81 -6.73 6.15 -17.16
CA PRO A 81 -7.81 5.25 -17.61
C PRO A 81 -7.54 4.68 -19.01
N ILE A 82 -8.40 3.76 -19.46
CA ILE A 82 -8.31 3.21 -20.83
C ILE A 82 -8.65 4.31 -21.86
N ASP A 83 -9.61 5.17 -21.51
CA ASP A 83 -10.02 6.32 -22.30
C ASP A 83 -10.27 7.52 -21.39
N GLY A 84 -9.95 8.72 -21.88
CA GLY A 84 -10.11 9.97 -21.13
C GLY A 84 -8.83 10.48 -20.47
N ASP A 85 -9.02 11.44 -19.57
CA ASP A 85 -7.93 12.15 -18.89
C ASP A 85 -7.49 11.40 -17.62
N PRO A 86 -6.21 11.55 -17.20
CA PRO A 86 -5.73 10.95 -15.95
C PRO A 86 -6.53 11.42 -14.73
N VAL A 87 -6.74 10.51 -13.76
CA VAL A 87 -7.60 10.72 -12.60
C VAL A 87 -6.81 10.59 -11.31
N GLU A 88 -6.99 11.53 -10.37
CA GLU A 88 -6.47 11.36 -9.01
C GLU A 88 -7.24 10.25 -8.28
N ALA A 89 -6.50 9.30 -7.72
CA ALA A 89 -7.04 8.19 -6.97
C ALA A 89 -6.29 8.03 -5.64
N ASP A 90 -7.01 7.51 -4.64
CA ASP A 90 -6.49 7.15 -3.34
C ASP A 90 -6.93 5.74 -2.93
N LEU A 91 -6.12 5.09 -2.10
CA LEU A 91 -6.40 3.76 -1.57
C LEU A 91 -5.86 3.64 -0.15
N ASN A 92 -6.69 3.20 0.79
CA ASN A 92 -6.23 2.90 2.14
C ASN A 92 -5.62 1.50 2.19
N LEU A 93 -4.29 1.41 2.36
CA LEU A 93 -3.58 0.13 2.42
C LEU A 93 -4.00 -0.73 3.62
N ALA A 94 -4.56 -0.12 4.69
CA ALA A 94 -5.08 -0.87 5.84
C ALA A 94 -6.28 -1.76 5.49
N GLU A 95 -6.95 -1.50 4.37
CA GLU A 95 -8.09 -2.33 3.93
C GLU A 95 -7.70 -3.79 3.67
N ARG A 96 -6.46 -4.03 3.21
CA ARG A 96 -6.01 -5.35 2.78
C ARG A 96 -4.59 -5.71 3.17
N ILE A 97 -3.74 -4.78 3.61
CA ILE A 97 -2.38 -5.12 4.02
C ILE A 97 -2.34 -5.41 5.53
N GLY A 98 -1.82 -6.57 5.87
CA GLY A 98 -1.64 -7.03 7.25
C GLY A 98 -0.17 -7.19 7.61
N ASN A 99 0.07 -7.35 8.92
CA ASN A 99 1.33 -7.83 9.46
C ASN A 99 1.10 -9.22 10.08
N ASP A 100 1.82 -10.24 9.61
CA ASP A 100 1.87 -11.58 10.16
C ASP A 100 3.25 -11.86 10.76
N SER A 101 3.35 -11.71 12.08
CA SER A 101 4.58 -11.95 12.87
C SER A 101 5.85 -11.33 12.25
N GLY A 102 5.77 -10.05 11.89
CA GLY A 102 6.89 -9.30 11.34
C GLY A 102 6.96 -9.31 9.81
N THR A 103 6.01 -9.94 9.12
CA THR A 103 5.95 -10.00 7.66
C THR A 103 4.73 -9.24 7.14
N LEU A 104 4.95 -8.28 6.24
CA LEU A 104 3.88 -7.65 5.47
C LEU A 104 3.23 -8.69 4.56
N ILE A 105 1.91 -8.79 4.62
CA ILE A 105 1.15 -9.75 3.84
C ILE A 105 -0.08 -9.11 3.19
N PHE A 106 -0.49 -9.67 2.06
CA PHE A 106 -1.84 -9.54 1.52
C PHE A 106 -2.62 -10.82 1.89
N PRO A 107 -3.54 -10.78 2.87
CA PRO A 107 -4.35 -11.93 3.26
C PRO A 107 -5.27 -12.35 2.11
N ALA A 108 -5.35 -13.66 1.87
CA ALA A 108 -6.27 -14.25 0.91
C ALA A 108 -7.75 -14.07 1.30
#